data_AF-A0A347W9Y4-F1
#
_entry.id   AF-A0A347W9Y4-F1
#
_cell.length_a   1.000
_cell.length_b   1.000
_cell.length_c   1.000
_cell.angle_alpha   90.00
_cell.angle_beta   90.00
_cell.angle_gamma   90.00
#
_symmetry.space_group_name_H-M   'P 1'
#
loop_
_entity.id
_entity.type
_entity.pdbx_description
1 polymer ?
#
loop_
_entity_poly.entity_id
_entity_poly.type
_entity_poly.pdbx_seq_one_letter_code
_entity_poly.pdbx_strand_id
1 'polypeptide(L)'
;MTADGRIPLEFVTAIPVPRSDTLLVVGDGRTPPAVGAWADVAVINAVTSPFAHVAGCLCCTGRGEGIAAALGDIFRRRATGGVKWFTRIIVLPPTGQEAAWRAALAGDVLASARFAICPPGPA
;
A
#
# COMPACT_ATOMS: atom_id res chain seq x y z
N MET A 1 -0.47 -0.72 -27.75
CA MET A 1 0.28 -0.79 -26.47
C MET A 1 -0.71 -0.59 -25.36
N THR A 2 -1.08 -1.64 -24.63
CA THR A 2 -2.02 -1.51 -23.50
C THR A 2 -1.24 -0.90 -22.34
N ALA A 3 -1.66 0.27 -21.86
CA ALA A 3 -1.08 0.85 -20.65
C ALA A 3 -1.25 -0.14 -19.50
N ASP A 4 -0.22 -0.31 -18.66
CA ASP A 4 -0.32 -1.13 -17.46
C ASP A 4 -1.44 -0.56 -16.58
N GLY A 5 -2.52 -1.34 -16.40
CA GLY A 5 -3.69 -0.92 -15.63
C GLY A 5 -3.50 -0.99 -14.12
N ARG A 6 -2.34 -1.46 -13.66
CA ARG A 6 -2.00 -1.54 -12.24
C ARG A 6 -1.71 -0.16 -11.66
N ILE A 7 -1.97 -0.01 -10.37
CA ILE A 7 -1.70 1.22 -9.63
C ILE A 7 -0.18 1.29 -9.37
N PRO A 8 0.54 2.33 -9.83
CA PRO A 8 1.96 2.48 -9.54
C PRO A 8 2.20 2.63 -8.03
N LEU A 9 3.21 1.90 -7.53
CA LEU A 9 3.63 1.87 -6.15
C LEU A 9 5.13 2.13 -6.05
N GLU A 10 5.51 3.19 -5.35
CA GLU A 10 6.89 3.62 -5.18
C GLU A 10 7.32 3.54 -3.72
N PHE A 11 8.49 2.97 -3.46
CA PHE A 11 9.11 3.02 -2.13
C PHE A 11 10.02 4.24 -2.04
N VAL A 12 9.93 4.97 -0.93
CA VAL A 12 10.70 6.19 -0.68
C VAL A 12 11.40 6.12 0.67
N THR A 13 12.50 6.86 0.80
CA THR A 13 13.25 7.00 2.07
C THR A 13 12.75 8.18 2.92
N ALA A 14 12.07 9.15 2.30
CA ALA A 14 11.49 10.32 2.94
C ALA A 14 10.11 10.64 2.34
N ILE A 15 9.25 11.29 3.13
CA ILE A 15 7.91 11.70 2.68
C ILE A 15 8.07 12.82 1.65
N PRO A 16 7.62 12.62 0.39
CA PRO A 16 7.70 13.66 -0.62
C PRO A 16 6.58 14.70 -0.44
N VAL A 17 6.61 15.75 -1.28
CA VAL A 17 5.55 16.76 -1.31
C VAL A 17 4.19 16.08 -1.56
N PRO A 18 3.18 16.33 -0.72
CA PRO A 18 1.89 15.66 -0.81
C PRO A 18 1.15 16.02 -2.10
N ARG A 19 0.40 15.05 -2.62
CA ARG A 19 -0.45 15.21 -3.80
C ARG A 19 -1.82 14.63 -3.54
N SER A 20 -2.86 15.34 -3.95
CA SER A 20 -4.27 14.95 -3.73
C SER A 20 -4.68 13.66 -4.45
N ASP A 21 -3.92 13.23 -5.46
CA ASP A 21 -4.12 12.00 -6.24
C ASP A 21 -3.28 10.81 -5.74
N THR A 22 -2.63 10.96 -4.58
CA THR A 22 -1.65 10.00 -4.04
C THR A 22 -2.06 9.52 -2.66
N LEU A 23 -2.04 8.20 -2.47
CA LEU A 23 -2.18 7.58 -1.15
C LEU A 23 -0.78 7.32 -0.55
N LEU A 24 -0.58 7.70 0.70
CA LEU A 24 0.66 7.45 1.43
C LEU A 24 0.47 6.24 2.36
N VAL A 25 1.34 5.24 2.24
CA VAL A 25 1.46 4.12 3.17
C VAL A 25 2.69 4.35 4.05
N VAL A 26 2.47 4.37 5.36
CA VAL A 26 3.50 4.62 6.37
C VAL A 26 3.68 3.36 7.21
N GLY A 27 4.88 2.80 7.22
CA GLY A 27 5.20 1.66 8.07
C GLY A 27 5.45 2.04 9.52
N ASP A 28 5.42 1.03 10.38
CA ASP A 28 5.66 1.16 11.82
C ASP A 28 6.96 1.91 12.15
N GLY A 29 6.94 2.62 13.27
CA GLY A 29 8.05 3.47 13.73
C GLY A 29 8.29 4.73 12.90
N ARG A 30 7.44 5.03 11.91
CA ARG A 30 7.46 6.30 11.15
C ARG A 30 6.31 7.20 11.58
N THR A 31 6.54 8.51 11.61
CA THR A 31 5.50 9.49 11.92
C THR A 31 4.66 9.78 10.67
N PRO A 32 3.34 9.51 10.66
CA PRO A 32 2.49 9.84 9.52
C PRO A 32 2.25 11.36 9.44
N PRO A 33 2.17 11.93 8.24
CA PRO A 33 1.80 13.33 8.06
C PRO A 33 0.28 13.50 8.20
N ALA A 34 -0.18 14.75 8.30
CA ALA A 34 -1.61 15.06 8.24
C ALA A 34 -2.19 14.69 6.86
N VAL A 35 -3.41 14.14 6.85
CA VAL A 35 -4.08 13.62 5.64
C VAL A 35 -4.43 14.71 4.62
N GLY A 36 -4.58 15.97 5.06
CA GLY A 36 -5.27 17.02 4.29
C GLY A 36 -4.80 17.25 2.85
N ALA A 37 -3.52 17.01 2.55
CA ALA A 37 -2.94 17.18 1.23
C ALA A 37 -2.76 15.86 0.43
N TRP A 38 -3.05 14.71 1.05
CA TRP A 38 -3.04 13.39 0.44
C TRP A 38 -4.45 12.93 0.05
N ALA A 39 -4.54 11.91 -0.80
CA ALA A 39 -5.81 11.22 -1.01
C ALA A 39 -6.24 10.48 0.26
N ASP A 40 -5.29 9.79 0.89
CA ASP A 40 -5.42 9.17 2.21
C ASP A 40 -4.03 8.86 2.78
N VAL A 41 -3.95 8.59 4.08
CA VAL A 41 -2.73 8.12 4.76
C VAL A 41 -3.05 6.83 5.53
N ALA A 42 -2.44 5.72 5.11
CA ALA A 42 -2.59 4.42 5.76
C ALA A 42 -1.35 4.09 6.58
N VAL A 43 -1.54 3.75 7.86
CA VAL A 43 -0.46 3.30 8.75
C VAL A 43 -0.50 1.78 8.86
N ILE A 44 0.64 1.12 8.63
CA ILE A 44 0.81 -0.32 8.79
C ILE A 44 1.74 -0.55 9.97
N ASN A 45 1.14 -0.87 11.11
CA ASN A 45 1.88 -1.22 12.33
C ASN A 45 2.46 -2.64 12.20
N ALA A 46 3.56 -2.94 12.90
CA ALA A 46 4.02 -4.32 13.04
C ALA A 46 2.90 -5.10 13.72
N VAL A 47 2.43 -6.16 13.06
CA VAL A 47 1.28 -6.91 13.55
C VAL A 47 1.79 -8.11 14.34
N THR A 48 1.32 -8.19 15.59
CA THR A 48 1.40 -9.36 16.46
C THR A 48 -0.02 -9.90 16.62
N SER A 49 -0.60 -10.55 15.60
CA SER A 49 -1.78 -11.38 15.87
C SER A 49 -1.78 -12.66 15.04
N PRO A 50 -1.87 -13.84 15.67
CA PRO A 50 -1.89 -15.11 14.95
C PRO A 50 -3.26 -15.46 14.34
N PHE A 51 -4.29 -14.61 14.45
CA PHE A 51 -5.65 -14.96 13.97
C PHE A 51 -6.43 -13.77 13.42
N ALA A 52 -6.94 -13.92 12.20
CA ALA A 52 -8.03 -13.11 11.65
C ALA A 52 -8.92 -13.98 10.75
N HIS A 53 -10.11 -14.35 11.24
CA HIS A 53 -11.15 -15.00 10.42
C HIS A 53 -12.09 -13.92 9.87
N VAL A 54 -12.23 -13.80 8.55
CA VAL A 54 -13.26 -12.96 7.93
C VAL A 54 -13.96 -13.70 6.79
N ALA A 55 -15.29 -13.65 6.80
CA ALA A 55 -16.12 -14.19 5.73
C ALA A 55 -16.05 -13.31 4.47
N GLY A 56 -15.70 -13.89 3.33
CA GLY A 56 -15.70 -13.23 2.02
C GLY A 56 -14.80 -13.95 1.02
N CYS A 57 -14.94 -13.63 -0.28
CA CYS A 57 -14.07 -14.20 -1.30
C CYS A 57 -12.62 -13.76 -1.07
N LEU A 58 -11.65 -14.65 -1.30
CA LEU A 58 -10.20 -14.38 -1.20
C LEU A 58 -9.72 -13.14 -1.98
N CYS A 59 -10.48 -12.72 -2.99
CA CYS A 59 -10.23 -11.51 -3.76
C CYS A 59 -10.63 -10.21 -3.03
N CYS A 60 -11.54 -10.29 -2.06
CA CYS A 60 -12.16 -9.17 -1.35
C CYS A 60 -11.78 -9.08 0.13
N THR A 61 -11.36 -10.18 0.78
CA THR A 61 -10.89 -10.17 2.17
C THR A 61 -9.36 -10.06 2.25
N GLY A 62 -8.86 -9.33 3.24
CA GLY A 62 -7.43 -9.24 3.53
C GLY A 62 -6.88 -10.62 3.91
N ARG A 63 -5.87 -11.10 3.18
CA ARG A 63 -5.32 -12.46 3.32
C ARG A 63 -4.25 -12.55 4.41
N GLY A 64 -4.62 -12.21 5.64
CA GLY A 64 -3.69 -12.16 6.78
C GLY A 64 -3.17 -10.76 7.06
N GLU A 65 -1.91 -10.64 7.45
CA GLU A 65 -1.30 -9.43 7.99
C GLU A 65 -0.21 -8.86 7.07
N GLY A 66 0.22 -7.62 7.32
CA GLY A 66 1.31 -6.98 6.59
C GLY A 66 0.87 -6.22 5.33
N ILE A 67 1.87 -5.77 4.55
CA ILE A 67 1.65 -4.79 3.49
C ILE A 67 0.72 -5.27 2.37
N ALA A 68 0.81 -6.53 1.95
CA ALA A 68 -0.06 -7.07 0.89
C ALA A 68 -1.53 -7.07 1.30
N ALA A 69 -1.83 -7.48 2.54
CA ALA A 69 -3.19 -7.48 3.07
C ALA A 69 -3.74 -6.05 3.24
N ALA A 70 -2.92 -5.14 3.77
CA ALA A 70 -3.29 -3.73 3.89
C ALA A 70 -3.60 -3.09 2.54
N LEU A 71 -2.77 -3.35 1.52
CA LEU A 71 -3.02 -2.86 0.16
C LEU A 71 -4.26 -3.50 -0.48
N GLY A 72 -4.54 -4.77 -0.20
CA GLY A 72 -5.78 -5.42 -0.62
C GLY A 72 -7.02 -4.73 -0.05
N ASP A 73 -6.97 -4.37 1.22
CA ASP A 73 -8.06 -3.64 1.88
C ASP A 73 -8.20 -2.20 1.37
N ILE A 74 -7.09 -1.49 1.16
CA ILE A 74 -7.06 -0.17 0.53
C ILE A 74 -7.68 -0.22 -0.88
N PHE A 75 -7.34 -1.23 -1.68
CA PHE A 75 -7.91 -1.41 -3.02
C PHE A 75 -9.43 -1.62 -2.96
N ARG A 76 -9.90 -2.45 -2.02
CA ARG A 76 -11.33 -2.65 -1.77
C ARG A 76 -12.01 -1.33 -1.41
N ARG A 77 -11.48 -0.57 -0.45
CA ARG A 77 -12.04 0.73 -0.07
C ARG A 77 -12.05 1.71 -1.24
N ARG A 78 -11.00 1.73 -2.07
CA ARG A 78 -10.96 2.56 -3.30
C ARG A 78 -12.09 2.18 -4.24
N ALA A 79 -12.33 0.89 -4.47
CA ALA A 79 -13.39 0.40 -5.34
C ALA A 79 -14.80 0.68 -4.80
N THR A 80 -14.96 0.76 -3.47
CA THR A 80 -16.26 0.97 -2.81
C THR A 80 -16.47 2.41 -2.30
N GLY A 81 -15.60 3.36 -2.65
CA GLY A 81 -15.71 4.76 -2.21
C GLY A 81 -15.38 5.03 -0.73
N GLY A 82 -14.70 4.11 -0.05
CA GLY A 82 -14.26 4.25 1.35
C GLY A 82 -12.98 5.07 1.56
N VAL A 83 -12.32 5.50 0.47
CA VAL A 83 -11.18 6.44 0.46
C VAL A 83 -11.33 7.36 -0.75
N LYS A 84 -10.69 8.55 -0.71
CA LYS A 84 -10.64 9.41 -1.90
C LYS A 84 -9.97 8.67 -3.05
N TRP A 85 -10.39 8.97 -4.27
CA TRP A 85 -9.79 8.38 -5.46
C TRP A 85 -8.30 8.76 -5.55
N PHE A 86 -7.45 7.76 -5.73
CA PHE A 86 -6.03 7.94 -5.97
C PHE A 86 -5.59 7.14 -7.19
N THR A 87 -4.47 7.58 -7.79
CA THR A 87 -3.88 6.99 -8.99
C THR A 87 -2.50 6.40 -8.73
N ARG A 88 -1.91 6.63 -7.55
CA ARG A 88 -0.60 6.10 -7.16
C ARG A 88 -0.48 5.92 -5.66
N ILE A 89 0.47 5.08 -5.26
CA ILE A 89 0.81 4.80 -3.87
C ILE A 89 2.28 5.12 -3.64
N ILE A 90 2.55 5.84 -2.56
CA ILE A 90 3.91 6.03 -2.02
C ILE A 90 4.02 5.26 -0.73
N VAL A 91 5.09 4.50 -0.57
CA VAL A 91 5.35 3.65 0.59
C VAL A 91 6.60 4.15 1.30
N LEU A 92 6.44 4.59 2.54
CA LEU A 92 7.54 4.82 3.46
C LEU A 92 7.66 3.59 4.38
N PRO A 93 8.55 2.63 4.09
CA PRO A 93 8.67 1.41 4.87
C PRO A 93 9.30 1.70 6.25
N PRO A 94 9.12 0.78 7.22
CA PRO A 94 9.92 0.79 8.44
C PRO A 94 11.41 0.73 8.09
N THR A 95 12.26 1.28 8.94
CA THR A 95 13.71 1.31 8.72
C THR A 95 14.25 -0.11 8.49
N GLY A 96 14.94 -0.32 7.36
CA GLY A 96 15.51 -1.62 6.98
C GLY A 96 14.53 -2.64 6.40
N GLN A 97 13.23 -2.34 6.29
CA GLN A 97 12.20 -3.31 5.88
C GLN A 97 11.76 -3.21 4.42
N GLU A 98 12.35 -2.32 3.62
CA GLU A 98 11.97 -2.14 2.21
C GLU A 98 12.05 -3.45 1.41
N ALA A 99 13.17 -4.18 1.50
CA ALA A 99 13.37 -5.42 0.76
C ALA A 99 12.34 -6.49 1.15
N ALA A 100 12.06 -6.62 2.45
CA ALA A 100 11.06 -7.56 2.97
C ALA A 100 9.65 -7.21 2.47
N TRP A 101 9.29 -5.92 2.46
CA TRP A 101 8.00 -5.46 1.95
C TRP A 101 7.87 -5.64 0.44
N ARG A 102 8.92 -5.36 -0.34
CA ARG A 102 8.95 -5.65 -1.78
C ARG A 102 8.77 -7.14 -2.05
N ALA A 103 9.45 -8.02 -1.31
CA ALA A 103 9.31 -9.46 -1.43
C ALA A 103 7.90 -9.95 -1.08
N ALA A 104 7.29 -9.41 0.00
CA ALA A 104 5.92 -9.73 0.38
C ALA A 104 4.90 -9.34 -0.70
N LEU A 105 5.08 -8.17 -1.33
CA LEU A 105 4.22 -7.72 -2.43
C LEU A 105 4.40 -8.55 -3.70
N ALA A 106 5.64 -8.93 -4.03
CA ALA A 106 5.93 -9.76 -5.19
C ALA A 106 5.40 -11.20 -5.02
N GLY A 107 5.41 -11.73 -3.79
CA GLY A 107 4.89 -13.06 -3.46
C GLY A 107 3.35 -13.14 -3.39
N ASP A 108 2.65 -12.02 -3.28
CA ASP A 108 1.18 -11.99 -3.26
C ASP A 108 0.61 -11.80 -4.67
N VAL A 109 -0.14 -12.80 -5.15
CA VAL A 109 -0.76 -12.81 -6.48
C VAL A 109 -1.72 -11.64 -6.73
N LEU A 110 -2.45 -11.18 -5.71
CA LEU A 110 -3.42 -10.10 -5.91
C LEU A 110 -2.72 -8.75 -5.85
N ALA A 111 -1.72 -8.58 -4.98
CA ALA A 111 -0.91 -7.38 -4.93
C ALA A 111 -0.17 -7.18 -6.26
N SER A 112 0.50 -8.20 -6.79
CA SER A 112 1.20 -8.12 -8.08
C SER A 112 0.28 -7.88 -9.28
N ALA A 113 -0.98 -8.34 -9.21
CA ALA A 113 -1.99 -8.07 -10.23
C ALA A 113 -2.62 -6.66 -10.14
N ARG A 114 -2.53 -5.99 -8.99
CA ARG A 114 -3.17 -4.68 -8.74
C ARG A 114 -2.18 -3.52 -8.70
N PHE A 115 -0.94 -3.79 -8.30
CA PHE A 115 0.08 -2.80 -8.07
C PHE A 115 1.31 -3.07 -8.93
N ALA A 116 1.81 -2.03 -9.58
CA ALA A 116 3.08 -2.06 -10.29
C ALA A 116 4.13 -1.45 -9.37
N ILE A 117 5.02 -2.29 -8.82
CA ILE A 117 6.15 -1.80 -8.04
C ILE A 117 7.10 -1.07 -9.00
N CYS A 118 7.20 0.24 -8.86
CA CYS A 118 8.12 1.04 -9.64
C CYS A 118 9.57 0.65 -9.27
N PRO A 119 10.49 0.65 -10.25
CA PRO A 119 11.90 0.64 -9.93
C PRO A 119 12.22 1.85 -9.03
N PRO A 120 13.24 1.74 -8.15
CA PRO A 120 13.67 2.90 -7.39
C PRO A 120 13.95 4.06 -8.34
N GLY A 121 13.43 5.25 -8.03
CA GLY A 121 13.75 6.46 -8.78
C GLY A 121 15.27 6.71 -8.79
N PRO A 122 15.80 7.45 -9.78
CA PRO A 122 17.19 7.87 -9.71
C PRO A 122 17.42 8.66 -8.42
N ALA A 123 18.46 8.27 -7.68
CA ALA A 123 18.88 8.93 -6.44
C ALA A 123 19.32 10.39 -6.67
#